data_AF-T0IR71-F1
#
_entry.id   AF-T0IR71-F1
#
_cell.length_a   1.000
_cell.length_b   1.000
_cell.length_c   1.000
_cell.angle_alpha   90.00
_cell.angle_beta   90.00
_cell.angle_gamma   90.00
#
_symmetry.space_group_name_H-M   'P 1'
#
loop_
_entity.id
_entity.type
_entity.pdbx_description
1 polymer ?
#
loop_
_entity_poly.entity_id
_entity_poly.type
_entity_poly.pdbx_seq_one_letter_code
_entity_poly.pdbx_strand_id
1 'polypeptide(L)'
;MDLYHLRVGDLVIRETDTERGMKRHIGEVISVRARVRYFHPEQDWREWWDVHYGTQYPYGPWREDRHCRLIRAEVDQLDRLGLR
;
A
#
# COMPACT_ATOMS: atom_id res chain seq x y z
N MET A 1 -1.58 -5.09 -19.24
CA MET A 1 -0.20 -5.30 -18.78
C MET A 1 -0.28 -5.60 -17.31
N ASP A 2 0.32 -6.71 -16.87
CA ASP A 2 0.33 -7.07 -15.46
C ASP A 2 1.42 -6.27 -14.73
N LEU A 3 1.04 -5.52 -13.70
CA LEU A 3 1.94 -4.72 -12.87
C LEU A 3 2.22 -5.36 -11.50
N TYR A 4 1.70 -6.58 -11.23
CA TYR A 4 1.91 -7.29 -9.96
C TYR A 4 3.39 -7.63 -9.70
N HIS A 5 4.23 -7.63 -10.74
CA HIS A 5 5.66 -7.91 -10.64
C HIS A 5 6.54 -6.68 -10.44
N LEU A 6 5.99 -5.46 -10.44
CA LEU A 6 6.78 -4.25 -10.25
C LEU A 6 7.56 -4.28 -8.93
N ARG A 7 8.76 -3.71 -8.96
CA ARG A 7 9.68 -3.53 -7.85
C ARG A 7 10.07 -2.06 -7.73
N VAL A 8 10.51 -1.67 -6.53
CA VAL A 8 11.12 -0.35 -6.33
C VAL A 8 12.37 -0.26 -7.22
N GLY A 9 12.50 0.86 -7.93
CA GLY A 9 13.54 1.11 -8.92
C GLY A 9 13.17 0.74 -10.36
N ASP A 10 12.06 0.01 -10.59
CA ASP A 10 11.61 -0.29 -11.95
C ASP A 10 11.20 0.99 -12.68
N LEU A 11 11.58 1.10 -13.95
CA LEU A 11 11.11 2.18 -14.83
C LEU A 11 9.74 1.84 -15.41
N VAL A 12 8.84 2.82 -15.37
CA VAL A 12 7.46 2.70 -15.87
C VAL A 12 7.15 3.83 -16.85
N ILE A 13 6.23 3.58 -17.78
CA ILE A 13 5.72 4.61 -18.68
C ILE A 13 4.29 4.96 -18.27
N ARG A 14 4.08 6.24 -17.92
CA ARG A 14 2.74 6.79 -17.76
C ARG A 14 2.26 7.30 -19.11
N GLU A 15 1.19 6.71 -19.62
CA GLU A 15 0.43 7.20 -20.76
C GLU A 15 -0.72 8.08 -20.25
N THR A 16 -0.93 9.24 -20.88
CA THR A 16 -2.05 10.13 -20.57
C THR A 16 -2.66 10.57 -21.89
N ASP A 17 -3.91 10.15 -22.11
CA ASP A 17 -4.69 10.62 -23.25
C ASP A 17 -5.16 12.05 -22.98
N THR A 18 -4.95 12.93 -23.96
CA THR A 18 -5.30 14.35 -23.86
C THR A 18 -5.91 14.79 -25.19
N GLU A 19 -6.62 15.91 -25.21
CA GLU A 19 -7.18 16.47 -26.46
C GLU A 19 -6.12 16.74 -27.55
N ARG A 20 -4.84 16.82 -27.19
CA ARG A 20 -3.70 17.01 -28.13
C ARG A 20 -3.01 15.69 -28.50
N GLY A 21 -3.62 14.56 -28.18
CA GLY A 21 -3.08 13.21 -28.37
C GLY A 21 -2.42 12.62 -27.12
N MET A 22 -1.80 11.46 -27.32
CA MET A 22 -1.19 10.65 -26.26
C MET A 22 0.14 11.24 -25.76
N LYS A 23 0.24 11.51 -24.47
CA LYS A 23 1.49 11.92 -23.80
C LYS A 23 2.11 10.74 -23.06
N ARG A 24 3.43 10.57 -23.18
CA ARG A 24 4.21 9.54 -22.49
C ARG A 24 5.25 10.17 -21.59
N HIS A 25 5.34 9.70 -20.35
CA HIS A 25 6.38 10.09 -19.40
C HIS A 25 7.03 8.83 -18.81
N ILE A 26 8.35 8.81 -18.74
CA ILE A 26 9.09 7.78 -18.00
C ILE A 26 9.13 8.20 -16.53
N GLY A 27 8.78 7.28 -15.64
CA GLY A 27 8.91 7.44 -14.20
C GLY A 27 9.62 6.24 -13.59
N GLU A 28 9.96 6.36 -12.30
CA GLU A 28 10.55 5.30 -11.49
C GLU A 28 9.57 4.90 -10.38
N VAL A 29 9.46 3.60 -10.10
CA VAL A 29 8.69 3.11 -8.96
C VAL A 29 9.47 3.39 -7.67
N ILE A 30 9.04 4.40 -6.91
CA ILE A 30 9.69 4.77 -5.63
C ILE A 30 9.09 4.05 -4.40
N SER A 31 7.89 3.50 -4.53
CA SER A 31 7.19 2.77 -3.46
C SER A 31 6.12 1.83 -4.04
N VAL A 32 5.95 0.66 -3.43
CA VAL A 32 4.82 -0.23 -3.71
C VAL A 32 3.92 -0.23 -2.47
N ARG A 33 2.62 -0.01 -2.66
CA ARG A 33 1.69 0.14 -1.53
C ARG A 33 0.62 -0.94 -1.49
N ALA A 34 0.32 -1.39 -0.27
CA ALA A 34 -0.82 -2.26 0.01
C ALA A 34 -1.94 -1.44 0.68
N ARG A 35 -3.19 -1.65 0.25
CA ARG A 35 -4.37 -1.17 0.99
C ARG A 35 -4.73 -2.25 2.00
N VAL A 36 -4.55 -1.97 3.28
CA VAL A 36 -4.86 -2.90 4.37
C VAL A 36 -6.22 -2.54 4.96
N ARG A 37 -7.09 -3.54 5.18
CA ARG A 37 -8.31 -3.42 5.99
C ARG A 37 -8.04 -4.04 7.35
N TYR A 38 -8.38 -3.31 8.40
CA TYR A 38 -8.32 -3.80 9.77
C TYR A 38 -9.73 -4.18 10.20
N PHE A 39 -9.82 -5.35 10.85
CA PHE A 39 -11.06 -5.84 11.45
C PHE A 39 -11.03 -5.49 12.93
N HIS A 40 -12.03 -4.75 13.39
CA HIS A 40 -12.13 -4.35 14.79
C HIS A 40 -13.58 -4.43 15.26
N PRO A 41 -13.85 -4.82 16.53
CA PRO A 41 -15.21 -5.07 17.00
C PRO A 41 -16.16 -3.88 16.84
N GLU A 42 -15.64 -2.65 16.95
CA GLU A 42 -16.46 -1.43 16.92
C GLU A 42 -16.56 -0.80 15.52
N GLN A 43 -15.48 -0.85 14.74
CA GLN A 43 -15.41 -0.19 13.45
C GLN A 43 -14.20 -0.68 12.64
N ASP A 44 -14.44 -1.17 11.43
CA ASP A 44 -13.39 -1.43 10.46
C ASP A 44 -12.82 -0.12 9.90
N TRP A 45 -11.50 -0.10 9.65
CA TRP A 45 -10.84 0.98 8.94
C TRP A 45 -9.84 0.47 7.89
N ARG A 46 -9.34 1.40 7.06
CA ARG A 46 -8.45 1.07 5.93
C ARG A 46 -7.34 2.09 5.76
N GLU A 47 -6.12 1.60 5.61
CA GLU A 47 -4.92 2.44 5.48
C GLU A 47 -4.05 1.99 4.32
N TRP A 48 -3.17 2.87 3.84
CA TRP A 48 -2.11 2.50 2.91
C TRP A 48 -0.84 2.21 3.69
N TRP A 49 -0.11 1.19 3.24
CA TRP A 49 1.21 0.86 3.74
C TRP A 49 2.20 0.79 2.59
N ASP A 50 3.37 1.40 2.76
CA ASP A 50 4.52 1.11 1.95
C ASP A 50 5.04 -0.29 2.28
N VAL A 51 4.97 -1.19 1.31
CA VAL A 51 5.34 -2.60 1.48
C VAL A 51 6.86 -2.75 1.56
N HIS A 52 7.61 -1.87 0.89
CA HIS A 52 9.07 -1.96 0.86
C HIS A 52 9.66 -1.54 2.21
N TYR A 53 9.15 -0.45 2.78
CA TYR A 53 9.63 0.06 4.08
C TYR A 53 8.85 -0.49 5.28
N GLY A 54 7.70 -1.12 5.06
CA GLY A 54 6.82 -1.60 6.14
C GLY A 54 6.27 -0.46 6.99
N THR A 55 6.07 0.72 6.39
CA THR A 55 5.60 1.95 7.06
C THR A 55 4.24 2.39 6.53
N GLN A 56 3.44 3.02 7.40
CA GLN A 56 2.13 3.55 7.02
C GLN A 56 2.29 4.77 6.09
N TYR A 57 1.40 4.90 5.09
CA TYR A 57 1.40 5.98 4.11
C TYR A 57 0.05 6.74 4.06
N PRO A 58 0.06 8.08 3.94
CA PRO A 58 1.21 8.95 4.21
C PRO A 58 1.67 8.73 5.66
N TYR A 59 2.90 9.10 6.00
CA TYR A 59 3.32 9.10 7.41
C TYR A 59 2.23 9.81 8.20
N GLY A 60 1.49 9.05 9.01
CA GLY A 60 0.28 9.53 9.65
C GLY A 60 0.57 10.79 10.48
N PRO A 61 -0.39 11.71 10.62
CA PRO A 61 -0.19 12.90 11.45
C PRO A 61 -0.02 12.56 12.94
N TRP A 62 -0.32 11.34 13.36
CA TRP A 62 -0.31 10.92 14.76
C TRP A 62 1.06 10.37 15.16
N ARG A 63 1.49 10.69 16.39
CA ARG A 63 2.77 10.23 16.95
C ARG A 63 2.84 8.71 17.08
N GLU A 64 1.70 8.05 17.30
CA GLU A 64 1.60 6.61 17.53
C GLU A 64 1.94 5.80 16.27
N ASP A 65 1.59 6.32 15.08
CA ASP A 65 1.88 5.70 13.79
C ASP A 65 3.39 5.52 13.51
N ARG A 66 4.24 6.30 14.17
CA ARG A 66 5.71 6.23 14.03
C ARG A 66 6.31 4.95 14.62
N HIS A 67 5.56 4.22 15.44
CA HIS A 67 6.03 2.98 16.08
C HIS A 67 5.35 1.72 15.53
N CYS A 68 4.43 1.86 14.57
CA CYS A 68 3.72 0.74 13.98
C CYS A 68 4.60 0.04 12.92
N ARG A 69 4.48 -1.29 12.83
CA ARG A 69 5.18 -2.13 11.84
C ARG A 69 4.19 -3.03 11.13
N LEU A 70 4.33 -3.18 9.82
CA LEU A 70 3.60 -4.18 9.06
C LEU A 70 4.30 -5.54 9.20
N ILE A 71 3.60 -6.53 9.75
CA ILE A 71 4.07 -7.91 9.84
C ILE A 71 3.09 -8.84 9.12
N ARG A 72 3.61 -9.90 8.52
CA ARG A 72 2.76 -10.94 7.90
C ARG A 72 1.97 -11.65 9.01
N ALA A 73 0.67 -11.77 8.83
CA ALA A 73 -0.20 -12.55 9.69
C ALA A 73 -0.42 -13.96 9.10
N GLU A 74 -0.47 -14.95 9.99
CA GLU A 74 -0.89 -16.32 9.67
C GLU A 74 -2.39 -16.49 9.96
N VAL A 75 -3.03 -17.42 9.26
CA VAL A 75 -4.50 -17.59 9.30
C VAL A 75 -5.01 -17.91 10.71
N ASP A 76 -4.24 -18.69 11.48
CA ASP A 76 -4.59 -19.11 12.84
C ASP A 76 -4.57 -17.96 13.86
N GLN A 77 -3.98 -16.80 13.51
CA GLN A 77 -3.96 -15.63 14.38
C GLN A 77 -5.31 -14.90 14.40
N LEU A 78 -6.13 -15.01 13.33
CA LEU A 78 -7.46 -14.42 13.28
C LEU A 78 -8.40 -15.06 14.31
N ASP A 79 -8.39 -16.40 14.39
CA ASP A 79 -9.24 -17.15 15.33
C ASP A 79 -8.90 -16.81 16.80
N ARG A 80 -7.62 -16.56 17.12
CA ARG A 80 -7.18 -16.18 18.48
C ARG A 80 -7.66 -14.79 18.90
N LEU A 81 -7.91 -13.90 17.94
CA LEU A 81 -8.38 -12.54 18.21
C LEU A 81 -9.91 -12.46 18.35
N GLY A 82 -10.64 -13.56 18.11
CA GLY A 82 -12.11 -13.57 18.16
C GLY A 82 -12.76 -12.69 17.09
N LEU A 83 -12.02 -12.34 16.03
CA LEU A 83 -12.49 -11.53 14.91
C LEU A 83 -13.02 -12.48 13.83
N ARG A 84 -14.32 -12.77 13.86
CA ARG A 84 -15.04 -13.58 12.87
C ARG A 84 -16.32 -12.90 12.42
#